data_AF-A0A6I3BC43-F1
#
_entry.id   AF-A0A6I3BC43-F1
#
_cell.length_a   1.000
_cell.length_b   1.000
_cell.length_c   1.000
_cell.angle_alpha   90.00
_cell.angle_beta   90.00
_cell.angle_gamma   90.00
#
_symmetry.space_group_name_H-M   'P 1'
#
loop_
_entity.id
_entity.type
_entity.pdbx_description
1 polymer ?
#
loop_
_entity_poly.entity_id
_entity_poly.type
_entity_poly.pdbx_seq_one_letter_code
_entity_poly.pdbx_strand_id
1 'polypeptide(L)'
;LVYTHGHADHVGGSFAFAADATSNNHPKPHVIGHENVNARIDRYTQTSDWNIRINQRQFGGIRSDMGLNIGENLQRFLPRATMRPDETFRESHIFKAGGTQIELHHARGETDDHLWAWLPEKKWLFSGDFVIWNYPNAGNPQKVQRYAFEWAQALRRMIEQGPELLVPAHGLPIEGKARIATVLDDIATSLESLVTQVIEMMNSGETLDTIIHTVRVPQYILDKPYMRPLYDEPEFVVRNIWRLYGGWWDGAASRLKPAPDAQVATELAKLSGGAENLMARALELMAGGDIRLACHLADFAGWAAPQDAAIHANRATIYEQRRKAELSLMSKGIFKGAARESKAIAEKK
;
A
#
# COMPACT_ATOMS: atom_id res chain seq x y z
N LEU A 1 -22.26 -12.48 7.07
CA LEU A 1 -21.01 -11.71 6.95
C LEU A 1 -20.86 -11.32 5.49
N VAL A 2 -20.47 -10.09 5.21
CA VAL A 2 -20.12 -9.64 3.86
C VAL A 2 -18.67 -9.19 3.90
N TYR A 3 -17.83 -9.73 3.00
CA TYR A 3 -16.46 -9.26 2.85
C TYR A 3 -16.39 -8.22 1.75
N THR A 4 -16.00 -7.00 2.10
CA THR A 4 -15.76 -5.92 1.13
C THR A 4 -14.59 -6.26 0.21
N HIS A 5 -13.58 -6.98 0.71
CA HIS A 5 -12.49 -7.61 -0.03
C HIS A 5 -11.69 -8.52 0.90
N GLY A 6 -10.84 -9.39 0.35
CA GLY A 6 -10.14 -10.42 1.09
C GLY A 6 -8.86 -9.96 1.83
N HIS A 7 -8.76 -8.70 2.25
CA HIS A 7 -7.65 -8.23 3.07
C HIS A 7 -7.71 -8.74 4.52
N ALA A 8 -6.56 -8.89 5.16
CA ALA A 8 -6.45 -9.60 6.43
C ALA A 8 -7.19 -8.89 7.58
N ASP A 9 -7.23 -7.57 7.57
CA ASP A 9 -7.98 -6.72 8.48
C ASP A 9 -9.50 -6.73 8.21
N HIS A 10 -9.95 -7.22 7.05
CA HIS A 10 -11.37 -7.32 6.68
C HIS A 10 -11.93 -8.73 6.89
N VAL A 11 -11.11 -9.78 6.67
CA VAL A 11 -11.55 -11.18 6.80
C VAL A 11 -10.98 -11.89 8.02
N GLY A 12 -9.84 -11.42 8.55
CA GLY A 12 -9.04 -12.14 9.53
C GLY A 12 -9.74 -12.39 10.86
N GLY A 13 -10.72 -11.56 11.24
CA GLY A 13 -11.52 -11.71 12.46
C GLY A 13 -12.73 -12.65 12.32
N SER A 14 -13.04 -13.16 11.12
CA SER A 14 -14.29 -13.88 10.89
C SER A 14 -14.43 -15.18 11.71
N PHE A 15 -13.31 -15.82 12.06
CA PHE A 15 -13.30 -17.02 12.87
C PHE A 15 -13.93 -16.80 14.26
N ALA A 16 -13.84 -15.58 14.79
CA ALA A 16 -14.45 -15.24 16.07
C ALA A 16 -15.98 -15.28 16.00
N PHE A 17 -16.57 -14.82 14.89
CA PHE A 17 -18.03 -14.93 14.66
C PHE A 17 -18.47 -16.39 14.52
N ALA A 18 -17.68 -17.24 13.84
CA ALA A 18 -17.97 -18.67 13.76
C ALA A 18 -17.85 -19.37 15.12
N ALA A 19 -16.85 -19.00 15.93
CA ALA A 19 -16.67 -19.51 17.27
C ALA A 19 -17.84 -19.12 18.19
N ASP A 20 -18.24 -17.83 18.18
CA ASP A 20 -19.40 -17.34 18.93
C ASP A 20 -20.70 -18.06 18.53
N ALA A 21 -20.95 -18.22 17.23
CA ALA A 21 -22.12 -18.97 16.75
C ALA A 21 -22.12 -20.42 17.25
N THR A 22 -20.96 -21.08 17.23
CA THR A 22 -20.81 -22.45 17.73
C THR A 22 -21.06 -22.52 19.24
N SER A 23 -20.48 -21.60 20.03
CA SER A 23 -20.65 -21.54 21.48
C SER A 23 -22.10 -21.28 21.91
N ASN A 24 -22.87 -20.57 21.10
CA ASN A 24 -24.28 -20.26 21.36
C ASN A 24 -25.26 -21.20 20.63
N ASN A 25 -24.78 -22.29 20.03
CA ASN A 25 -25.60 -23.25 19.27
C ASN A 25 -26.43 -22.59 18.14
N HIS A 26 -25.88 -21.55 17.52
CA HIS A 26 -26.44 -20.90 16.34
C HIS A 26 -25.81 -21.46 15.05
N PRO A 27 -26.51 -21.38 13.90
CA PRO A 27 -25.90 -21.65 12.60
C PRO A 27 -24.66 -20.79 12.39
N LYS A 28 -23.62 -21.34 11.75
CA LYS A 28 -22.44 -20.55 11.36
C LYS A 28 -22.87 -19.39 10.46
N PRO A 29 -22.19 -18.23 10.55
CA PRO A 29 -22.53 -17.11 9.68
C PRO A 29 -22.38 -17.49 8.21
N HIS A 30 -23.38 -17.17 7.41
CA HIS A 30 -23.27 -17.18 5.95
C HIS A 30 -22.32 -16.06 5.49
N VAL A 31 -21.45 -16.32 4.51
CA VAL A 31 -20.36 -15.43 4.09
C VAL A 31 -20.48 -15.13 2.60
N ILE A 32 -20.83 -13.89 2.29
CA ILE A 32 -20.94 -13.39 0.92
C ILE A 32 -19.67 -12.60 0.57
N GLY A 33 -19.13 -12.81 -0.62
CA GLY A 33 -18.01 -12.02 -1.13
C GLY A 33 -17.77 -12.21 -2.62
N HIS A 34 -16.88 -11.40 -3.21
CA HIS A 34 -16.46 -11.61 -4.59
C HIS A 34 -15.72 -12.95 -4.74
N GLU A 35 -15.83 -13.63 -5.90
CA GLU A 35 -15.20 -14.94 -6.12
C GLU A 35 -13.68 -14.95 -5.88
N ASN A 36 -13.01 -13.83 -6.19
CA ASN A 36 -11.55 -13.69 -6.02
C ASN A 36 -11.11 -13.60 -4.56
N VAL A 37 -12.02 -13.43 -3.58
CA VAL A 37 -11.67 -13.47 -2.16
C VAL A 37 -11.05 -14.82 -1.79
N ASN A 38 -11.60 -15.92 -2.33
CA ASN A 38 -11.06 -17.25 -2.07
C ASN A 38 -9.64 -17.40 -2.66
N ALA A 39 -9.43 -16.96 -3.90
CA ALA A 39 -8.10 -16.98 -4.53
C ALA A 39 -7.08 -16.12 -3.75
N ARG A 40 -7.52 -14.98 -3.19
CA ARG A 40 -6.68 -14.14 -2.33
C ARG A 40 -6.29 -14.82 -1.03
N ILE A 41 -7.22 -15.51 -0.37
CA ILE A 41 -6.94 -16.30 0.84
C ILE A 41 -5.92 -17.41 0.54
N ASP A 42 -6.03 -18.08 -0.60
CA ASP A 42 -5.06 -19.11 -1.02
C ASP A 42 -3.67 -18.50 -1.28
N ARG A 43 -3.61 -17.36 -1.97
CA ARG A 43 -2.36 -16.62 -2.18
C ARG A 43 -1.72 -16.22 -0.85
N TYR A 44 -2.51 -15.75 0.12
CA TYR A 44 -2.00 -15.42 1.45
C TYR A 44 -1.52 -16.64 2.24
N THR A 45 -2.14 -17.80 2.04
CA THR A 45 -1.62 -19.06 2.58
C THR A 45 -0.29 -19.44 1.92
N GLN A 46 -0.18 -19.33 0.60
CA GLN A 46 1.03 -19.65 -0.16
C GLN A 46 2.19 -18.70 0.17
N THR A 47 1.89 -17.42 0.44
CA THR A 47 2.89 -16.36 0.66
C THR A 47 2.85 -15.82 2.10
N SER A 48 2.47 -16.65 3.08
CA SER A 48 2.27 -16.24 4.48
C SER A 48 3.52 -15.58 5.06
N ASP A 49 4.67 -16.26 5.02
CA ASP A 49 5.92 -15.77 5.60
C ASP A 49 6.40 -14.49 4.93
N TRP A 50 6.19 -14.38 3.61
CA TRP A 50 6.51 -13.18 2.85
C TRP A 50 5.66 -11.98 3.30
N ASN A 51 4.35 -12.17 3.46
CA ASN A 51 3.47 -11.10 3.93
C ASN A 51 3.75 -10.73 5.40
N ILE A 52 4.16 -11.68 6.24
CA ILE A 52 4.63 -11.40 7.61
C ILE A 52 5.87 -10.49 7.54
N ARG A 53 6.87 -10.81 6.72
CA ARG A 53 8.08 -9.98 6.54
C ARG A 53 7.75 -8.58 6.02
N ILE A 54 6.85 -8.46 5.04
CA ILE A 54 6.36 -7.15 4.56
C ILE A 54 5.75 -6.36 5.72
N ASN A 55 4.85 -6.97 6.50
CA ASN A 55 4.19 -6.29 7.61
C ASN A 55 5.18 -5.89 8.72
N GLN A 56 6.18 -6.72 9.00
CA GLN A 56 7.26 -6.39 9.94
C GLN A 56 8.09 -5.20 9.46
N ARG A 57 8.43 -5.13 8.18
CA ARG A 57 9.14 -3.97 7.60
C ARG A 57 8.26 -2.71 7.64
N GLN A 58 7.02 -2.82 7.19
CA GLN A 58 6.10 -1.69 7.04
C GLN A 58 5.63 -1.12 8.38
N PHE A 59 5.36 -1.97 9.36
CA PHE A 59 4.74 -1.55 10.62
C PHE A 59 5.57 -1.88 11.87
N GLY A 60 6.52 -2.81 11.81
CA GLY A 60 7.20 -3.32 13.00
C GLY A 60 8.02 -2.29 13.78
N GLY A 61 8.55 -1.26 13.11
CA GLY A 61 9.23 -0.15 13.78
C GLY A 61 8.32 0.99 14.23
N ILE A 62 7.03 0.96 13.85
CA ILE A 62 6.04 1.99 14.17
C ILE A 62 5.10 1.49 15.27
N ARG A 63 4.81 0.19 15.30
CA ARG A 63 4.07 -0.49 16.36
C ARG A 63 4.77 -0.39 17.73
N SER A 64 6.10 -0.49 17.76
CA SER A 64 6.91 -0.28 18.98
C SER A 64 6.78 1.16 19.50
N ASP A 65 6.77 2.13 18.59
CA ASP A 65 6.72 3.56 18.94
C ASP A 65 5.31 3.99 19.39
N MET A 66 4.26 3.27 18.95
CA MET A 66 2.85 3.56 19.26
C MET A 66 2.18 2.57 20.25
N GLY A 67 2.91 1.59 20.79
CA GLY A 67 2.38 0.62 21.76
C GLY A 67 1.24 -0.28 21.23
N LEU A 68 1.19 -0.55 19.92
CA LEU A 68 0.11 -1.32 19.29
C LEU A 68 0.50 -2.80 19.10
N ASN A 69 -0.15 -3.71 19.83
CA ASN A 69 0.08 -5.16 19.79
C ASN A 69 -0.66 -5.90 18.64
N ILE A 70 -0.90 -5.25 17.50
CA ILE A 70 -1.57 -5.90 16.37
C ILE A 70 -0.56 -6.75 15.60
N GLY A 71 -0.60 -8.07 15.78
CA GLY A 71 0.16 -9.02 14.96
C GLY A 71 1.61 -9.24 15.39
N GLU A 72 1.94 -9.06 16.67
CA GLU A 72 3.16 -9.65 17.25
C GLU A 72 3.07 -11.18 17.23
N ASN A 73 4.18 -11.84 16.90
CA ASN A 73 4.32 -13.30 16.88
C ASN A 73 3.26 -14.04 16.03
N LEU A 74 2.80 -13.43 14.93
CA LEU A 74 1.96 -14.13 13.97
C LEU A 74 2.71 -15.32 13.37
N GLN A 75 2.30 -16.54 13.74
CA GLN A 75 2.76 -17.76 13.08
C GLN A 75 2.26 -17.86 11.64
N ARG A 76 1.17 -17.15 11.29
CA ARG A 76 0.61 -17.07 9.93
C ARG A 76 0.06 -15.67 9.67
N PHE A 77 0.15 -15.23 8.41
CA PHE A 77 -0.39 -13.93 7.99
C PHE A 77 -1.92 -13.86 8.14
N LEU A 78 -2.62 -14.94 7.77
CA LEU A 78 -4.05 -15.12 7.97
C LEU A 78 -4.31 -16.36 8.85
N PRO A 79 -5.20 -16.27 9.85
CA PRO A 79 -5.63 -17.42 10.62
C PRO A 79 -6.19 -18.54 9.73
N ARG A 80 -5.86 -19.80 10.04
CA ARG A 80 -6.40 -20.97 9.29
C ARG A 80 -7.92 -21.06 9.37
N ALA A 81 -8.49 -20.58 10.47
CA ALA A 81 -9.92 -20.59 10.73
C ALA A 81 -10.68 -19.41 10.08
N THR A 82 -9.99 -18.51 9.35
CA THR A 82 -10.65 -17.49 8.53
C THR A 82 -11.70 -18.16 7.65
N MET A 83 -12.92 -17.66 7.71
CA MET A 83 -14.05 -18.21 6.98
C MET A 83 -13.88 -17.89 5.50
N ARG A 84 -14.38 -18.78 4.66
CA ARG A 84 -14.39 -18.61 3.21
C ARG A 84 -15.79 -18.16 2.79
N PRO A 85 -15.93 -17.30 1.77
CA PRO A 85 -17.22 -17.09 1.14
C PRO A 85 -17.83 -18.43 0.71
N ASP A 86 -19.04 -18.69 1.16
CA ASP A 86 -19.89 -19.82 0.76
C ASP A 86 -20.97 -19.39 -0.26
N GLU A 87 -21.18 -18.08 -0.43
CA GLU A 87 -21.84 -17.48 -1.58
C GLU A 87 -20.91 -16.47 -2.25
N THR A 88 -20.73 -16.63 -3.57
CA THR A 88 -19.86 -15.76 -4.38
C THR A 88 -20.57 -15.19 -5.58
N PHE A 89 -20.07 -14.04 -6.04
CA PHE A 89 -20.54 -13.39 -7.27
C PHE A 89 -19.36 -12.75 -8.01
N ARG A 90 -19.60 -12.38 -9.28
CA ARG A 90 -18.63 -11.73 -10.17
C ARG A 90 -18.87 -10.22 -10.27
N GLU A 91 -20.02 -9.81 -10.80
CA GLU A 91 -20.29 -8.40 -11.08
C GLU A 91 -21.11 -7.72 -9.98
N SER A 92 -22.25 -8.31 -9.64
CA SER A 92 -23.15 -7.78 -8.62
C SER A 92 -23.93 -8.88 -7.94
N HIS A 93 -24.43 -8.59 -6.75
CA HIS A 93 -25.29 -9.50 -6.00
C HIS A 93 -26.32 -8.72 -5.19
N ILE A 94 -27.56 -9.20 -5.12
CA ILE A 94 -28.63 -8.56 -4.36
C ILE A 94 -29.18 -9.57 -3.39
N PHE A 95 -29.27 -9.19 -2.12
CA PHE A 95 -29.86 -10.01 -1.08
C PHE A 95 -30.65 -9.16 -0.08
N LYS A 96 -31.44 -9.84 0.76
CA LYS A 96 -32.15 -9.19 1.86
C LYS A 96 -31.55 -9.63 3.19
N ALA A 97 -31.25 -8.65 4.04
CA ALA A 97 -30.93 -8.87 5.44
C ALA A 97 -32.10 -8.38 6.30
N GLY A 98 -32.91 -9.32 6.80
CA GLY A 98 -34.22 -8.98 7.37
C GLY A 98 -35.12 -8.32 6.32
N GLY A 99 -35.61 -7.11 6.62
CA GLY A 99 -36.43 -6.33 5.68
C GLY A 99 -35.66 -5.41 4.73
N THR A 100 -34.33 -5.30 4.85
CA THR A 100 -33.52 -4.34 4.08
C THR A 100 -32.92 -5.01 2.84
N GLN A 101 -33.15 -4.42 1.66
CA GLN A 101 -32.44 -4.79 0.42
C GLN A 101 -31.01 -4.22 0.43
N ILE A 102 -30.04 -5.06 0.10
CA ILE A 102 -28.64 -4.70 -0.04
C ILE A 102 -28.17 -5.14 -1.42
N GLU A 103 -27.56 -4.20 -2.14
CA GLU A 103 -26.93 -4.45 -3.43
C GLU A 103 -25.41 -4.39 -3.26
N LEU A 104 -24.72 -5.44 -3.64
CA LEU A 104 -23.28 -5.52 -3.68
C LEU A 104 -22.82 -5.33 -5.13
N HIS A 105 -21.85 -4.45 -5.33
CA HIS A 105 -21.32 -4.10 -6.63
C HIS A 105 -19.80 -4.32 -6.61
N HIS A 106 -19.31 -5.22 -7.46
CA HIS A 106 -17.89 -5.43 -7.64
C HIS A 106 -17.26 -4.24 -8.39
N ALA A 107 -16.05 -3.89 -7.98
CA ALA A 107 -15.15 -3.09 -8.79
C ALA A 107 -13.71 -3.43 -8.40
N ARG A 108 -12.78 -3.27 -9.34
CA ARG A 108 -11.35 -3.37 -9.01
C ARG A 108 -10.89 -2.05 -8.41
N GLY A 109 -10.08 -2.12 -7.36
CA GLY A 109 -9.58 -0.95 -6.65
C GLY A 109 -8.24 -1.25 -5.99
N GLU A 110 -8.24 -1.26 -4.65
CA GLU A 110 -7.07 -1.72 -3.90
C GLU A 110 -6.76 -3.20 -4.21
N THR A 111 -7.80 -3.97 -4.51
CA THR A 111 -7.71 -5.38 -4.86
C THR A 111 -8.58 -5.73 -6.08
N ASP A 112 -8.41 -6.95 -6.58
CA ASP A 112 -9.21 -7.53 -7.68
C ASP A 112 -10.51 -8.20 -7.22
N ASP A 113 -10.83 -8.10 -5.93
CA ASP A 113 -11.97 -8.73 -5.27
C ASP A 113 -12.79 -7.71 -4.45
N HIS A 114 -12.60 -6.43 -4.71
CA HIS A 114 -13.23 -5.35 -3.97
C HIS A 114 -14.69 -5.17 -4.36
N LEU A 115 -15.55 -4.86 -3.40
CA LEU A 115 -16.93 -4.48 -3.60
C LEU A 115 -17.30 -3.25 -2.76
N TRP A 116 -18.39 -2.61 -3.14
CA TRP A 116 -19.11 -1.63 -2.34
C TRP A 116 -20.58 -2.04 -2.23
N ALA A 117 -21.24 -1.65 -1.15
CA ALA A 117 -22.65 -1.98 -0.91
C ALA A 117 -23.53 -0.74 -0.99
N TRP A 118 -24.74 -0.91 -1.55
CA TRP A 118 -25.75 0.12 -1.70
C TRP A 118 -27.07 -0.35 -1.09
N LEU A 119 -27.67 0.51 -0.26
CA LEU A 119 -28.98 0.31 0.34
C LEU A 119 -29.93 1.35 -0.27
N PRO A 120 -30.65 1.02 -1.36
CA PRO A 120 -31.39 2.01 -2.15
C PRO A 120 -32.48 2.72 -1.34
N GLU A 121 -33.20 1.99 -0.49
CA GLU A 121 -34.28 2.52 0.36
C GLU A 121 -33.79 3.60 1.33
N LYS A 122 -32.55 3.47 1.81
CA LYS A 122 -31.93 4.40 2.77
C LYS A 122 -30.99 5.41 2.11
N LYS A 123 -30.63 5.17 0.85
CA LYS A 123 -29.54 5.85 0.14
C LYS A 123 -28.21 5.82 0.90
N TRP A 124 -27.90 4.67 1.51
CA TRP A 124 -26.65 4.47 2.23
C TRP A 124 -25.66 3.66 1.39
N LEU A 125 -24.40 4.08 1.43
CA LEU A 125 -23.32 3.46 0.67
C LEU A 125 -22.21 3.02 1.62
N PHE A 126 -21.76 1.77 1.48
CA PHE A 126 -20.62 1.22 2.20
C PHE A 126 -19.48 1.00 1.22
N SER A 127 -18.43 1.82 1.31
CA SER A 127 -17.40 1.89 0.27
C SER A 127 -16.25 0.89 0.46
N GLY A 128 -16.23 0.10 1.54
CA GLY A 128 -15.01 -0.63 1.92
C GLY A 128 -13.80 0.31 1.95
N ASP A 129 -12.69 -0.13 1.37
CA ASP A 129 -11.46 0.67 1.25
C ASP A 129 -11.40 1.58 0.02
N PHE A 130 -12.49 1.75 -0.75
CA PHE A 130 -12.51 2.75 -1.82
C PHE A 130 -12.33 4.18 -1.28
N VAL A 131 -12.63 4.39 0.02
CA VAL A 131 -12.40 5.62 0.80
C VAL A 131 -11.79 5.24 2.16
N ILE A 132 -10.65 5.85 2.53
CA ILE A 132 -9.92 5.52 3.78
C ILE A 132 -9.45 6.77 4.56
N TRP A 133 -9.97 7.96 4.24
CA TRP A 133 -9.53 9.24 4.82
C TRP A 133 -8.02 9.54 4.68
N ASN A 134 -7.41 8.97 3.66
CA ASN A 134 -6.03 9.19 3.24
C ASN A 134 -5.97 9.08 1.72
N TYR A 135 -4.86 9.53 1.13
CA TYR A 135 -4.61 9.28 -0.29
C TYR A 135 -4.77 7.77 -0.61
N PRO A 136 -5.47 7.39 -1.70
CA PRO A 136 -5.81 6.00 -1.98
C PRO A 136 -4.58 5.10 -1.98
N ASN A 137 -4.73 3.93 -1.35
CA ASN A 137 -3.71 2.90 -1.36
C ASN A 137 -3.68 2.22 -2.73
N ALA A 138 -3.35 2.94 -3.80
CA ALA A 138 -3.33 2.44 -5.19
C ALA A 138 -1.90 2.15 -5.68
N GLY A 139 -0.89 2.25 -4.80
CA GLY A 139 0.51 2.24 -5.17
C GLY A 139 1.43 1.36 -4.33
N ASN A 140 0.99 0.85 -3.18
CA ASN A 140 1.87 0.26 -2.16
C ASN A 140 3.06 -0.55 -2.72
N PRO A 141 4.30 -0.13 -2.41
CA PRO A 141 5.51 -0.62 -3.07
C PRO A 141 5.83 -2.09 -2.77
N GLN A 142 5.16 -2.71 -1.79
CA GLN A 142 5.41 -4.08 -1.35
C GLN A 142 4.25 -5.04 -1.62
N LYS A 143 3.17 -4.57 -2.24
CA LYS A 143 1.96 -5.37 -2.47
C LYS A 143 1.75 -5.69 -3.95
N VAL A 144 0.74 -6.52 -4.21
CA VAL A 144 0.36 -6.93 -5.56
C VAL A 144 -0.28 -5.77 -6.32
N GLN A 145 -0.45 -5.94 -7.63
CA GLN A 145 -1.04 -4.96 -8.54
C GLN A 145 -2.35 -4.37 -8.00
N ARG A 146 -2.50 -3.06 -8.17
CA ARG A 146 -3.72 -2.31 -7.85
C ARG A 146 -4.24 -1.54 -9.07
N TYR A 147 -5.47 -1.06 -9.00
CA TYR A 147 -6.25 -0.70 -10.18
C TYR A 147 -6.75 0.73 -10.09
N ALA A 148 -5.86 1.71 -10.25
CA ALA A 148 -6.17 3.13 -10.07
C ALA A 148 -7.28 3.63 -11.01
N PHE A 149 -7.30 3.18 -12.27
CA PHE A 149 -8.31 3.56 -13.23
C PHE A 149 -9.68 2.97 -12.87
N GLU A 150 -9.75 1.65 -12.63
CA GLU A 150 -11.00 1.00 -12.24
C GLU A 150 -11.53 1.50 -10.89
N TRP A 151 -10.63 1.88 -9.97
CA TRP A 151 -10.99 2.52 -8.70
C TRP A 151 -11.72 3.84 -8.96
N ALA A 152 -11.17 4.70 -9.80
CA ALA A 152 -11.82 5.96 -10.16
C ALA A 152 -13.19 5.73 -10.78
N GLN A 153 -13.31 4.77 -11.70
CA GLN A 153 -14.60 4.39 -12.30
C GLN A 153 -15.61 3.89 -11.26
N ALA A 154 -15.17 3.15 -10.25
CA ALA A 154 -16.02 2.72 -9.14
C ALA A 154 -16.58 3.93 -8.38
N LEU A 155 -15.71 4.89 -8.04
CA LEU A 155 -16.11 6.11 -7.34
C LEU A 155 -17.09 6.95 -8.16
N ARG A 156 -16.92 7.04 -9.48
CA ARG A 156 -17.90 7.68 -10.39
C ARG A 156 -19.28 7.02 -10.28
N ARG A 157 -19.35 5.68 -10.35
CA ARG A 157 -20.61 4.94 -10.16
C ARG A 157 -21.23 5.16 -8.77
N MET A 158 -20.41 5.28 -7.72
CA MET A 158 -20.91 5.60 -6.37
C MET A 158 -21.52 7.00 -6.30
N ILE A 159 -20.95 7.99 -7.01
CA ILE A 159 -21.53 9.34 -7.11
C ILE A 159 -22.91 9.31 -7.79
N GLU A 160 -23.04 8.54 -8.88
CA GLU A 160 -24.28 8.40 -9.65
C GLU A 160 -25.45 7.85 -8.81
N GLN A 161 -25.18 6.96 -7.84
CA GLN A 161 -26.20 6.48 -6.90
C GLN A 161 -26.79 7.59 -6.03
N GLY A 162 -26.07 8.71 -5.86
CA GLY A 162 -26.49 9.83 -5.04
C GLY A 162 -26.68 9.49 -3.57
N PRO A 163 -25.68 8.89 -2.89
CA PRO A 163 -25.77 8.52 -1.48
C PRO A 163 -26.03 9.74 -0.58
N GLU A 164 -26.80 9.53 0.49
CA GLU A 164 -27.02 10.52 1.55
C GLU A 164 -26.15 10.21 2.79
N LEU A 165 -25.65 8.98 2.91
CA LEU A 165 -24.64 8.56 3.88
C LEU A 165 -23.64 7.63 3.21
N LEU A 166 -22.35 7.90 3.40
CA LEU A 166 -21.25 7.01 3.03
C LEU A 166 -20.53 6.53 4.29
N VAL A 167 -20.39 5.21 4.44
CA VAL A 167 -19.67 4.55 5.53
C VAL A 167 -18.45 3.83 4.95
N PRO A 168 -17.22 4.33 5.16
CA PRO A 168 -16.01 3.62 4.75
C PRO A 168 -15.67 2.50 5.74
N ALA A 169 -14.80 1.56 5.34
CA ALA A 169 -14.27 0.58 6.28
C ALA A 169 -13.20 1.19 7.21
N HIS A 170 -12.55 2.27 6.79
CA HIS A 170 -11.61 3.04 7.61
C HIS A 170 -11.95 4.54 7.63
N GLY A 171 -11.91 5.14 8.81
CA GLY A 171 -12.20 6.55 9.01
C GLY A 171 -13.67 6.83 9.34
N LEU A 172 -14.08 8.09 9.17
CA LEU A 172 -15.40 8.57 9.61
C LEU A 172 -16.46 8.44 8.52
N PRO A 173 -17.73 8.17 8.88
CA PRO A 173 -18.84 8.33 7.96
C PRO A 173 -18.95 9.76 7.42
N ILE A 174 -19.44 9.89 6.18
CA ILE A 174 -19.67 11.17 5.51
C ILE A 174 -21.16 11.27 5.20
N GLU A 175 -21.82 12.31 5.69
CA GLU A 175 -23.24 12.55 5.46
C GLU A 175 -23.45 13.67 4.44
N GLY A 176 -24.54 13.61 3.68
CA GLY A 176 -24.96 14.66 2.76
C GLY A 176 -24.41 14.46 1.34
N LYS A 177 -25.33 14.34 0.39
CA LYS A 177 -25.06 14.01 -1.01
C LYS A 177 -23.97 14.85 -1.67
N ALA A 178 -24.00 16.17 -1.49
CA ALA A 178 -22.99 17.06 -2.07
C ALA A 178 -21.59 16.83 -1.49
N ARG A 179 -21.47 16.65 -0.17
CA ARG A 179 -20.17 16.40 0.50
C ARG A 179 -19.59 15.06 0.05
N ILE A 180 -20.43 14.03 0.00
CA ILE A 180 -20.01 12.70 -0.47
C ILE A 180 -19.54 12.78 -1.92
N ALA A 181 -20.31 13.43 -2.79
CA ALA A 181 -19.93 13.61 -4.20
C ALA A 181 -18.59 14.32 -4.34
N THR A 182 -18.33 15.40 -3.58
CA THR A 182 -17.03 16.09 -3.59
C THR A 182 -15.87 15.18 -3.20
N VAL A 183 -16.02 14.40 -2.12
CA VAL A 183 -14.94 13.51 -1.65
C VAL A 183 -14.65 12.41 -2.69
N LEU A 184 -15.70 11.78 -3.22
CA LEU A 184 -15.55 10.74 -4.24
C LEU A 184 -14.95 11.31 -5.55
N ASP A 185 -15.39 12.50 -5.96
CA ASP A 185 -14.91 13.19 -7.16
C ASP A 185 -13.43 13.58 -7.05
N ASP A 186 -13.01 14.11 -5.89
CA ASP A 186 -11.61 14.45 -5.63
C ASP A 186 -10.69 13.23 -5.75
N ILE A 187 -11.11 12.11 -5.17
CA ILE A 187 -10.35 10.86 -5.23
C ILE A 187 -10.30 10.35 -6.69
N ALA A 188 -11.45 10.27 -7.35
CA ALA A 188 -11.56 9.77 -8.71
C ALA A 188 -10.73 10.59 -9.70
N THR A 189 -10.88 11.92 -9.66
CA THR A 189 -10.15 12.86 -10.52
C THR A 189 -8.64 12.77 -10.29
N SER A 190 -8.19 12.63 -9.04
CA SER A 190 -6.77 12.49 -8.73
C SER A 190 -6.17 11.20 -9.31
N LEU A 191 -6.89 10.08 -9.21
CA LEU A 191 -6.45 8.79 -9.76
C LEU A 191 -6.48 8.80 -11.31
N GLU A 192 -7.54 9.32 -11.92
CA GLU A 192 -7.65 9.52 -13.37
C GLU A 192 -6.50 10.39 -13.90
N SER A 193 -6.22 11.50 -13.23
CA SER A 193 -5.13 12.40 -13.61
C SER A 193 -3.77 11.70 -13.59
N LEU A 194 -3.46 10.91 -12.55
CA LEU A 194 -2.22 10.13 -12.51
C LEU A 194 -2.14 9.09 -13.63
N VAL A 195 -3.23 8.38 -13.89
CA VAL A 195 -3.29 7.38 -14.98
C VAL A 195 -3.04 8.05 -16.33
N THR A 196 -3.72 9.16 -16.62
CA THR A 196 -3.56 9.92 -17.85
C THR A 196 -2.13 10.43 -18.02
N GLN A 197 -1.59 11.14 -17.02
CA GLN A 197 -0.23 11.69 -17.08
C GLN A 197 0.82 10.59 -17.36
N VAL A 198 0.73 9.45 -16.66
CA VAL A 198 1.67 8.35 -16.84
C VAL A 198 1.54 7.73 -18.23
N ILE A 199 0.32 7.42 -18.69
CA ILE A 199 0.10 6.80 -20.00
C ILE A 199 0.52 7.74 -21.15
N GLU A 200 0.26 9.04 -21.04
CA GLU A 200 0.69 10.04 -22.03
C GLU A 200 2.21 10.08 -22.15
N MET A 201 2.93 10.10 -21.02
CA MET A 201 4.40 10.07 -21.03
C MET A 201 4.95 8.74 -21.55
N MET A 202 4.34 7.60 -21.17
CA MET A 202 4.70 6.28 -21.72
C MET A 202 4.55 6.23 -23.23
N ASN A 203 3.42 6.70 -23.77
CA ASN A 203 3.17 6.76 -25.21
C ASN A 203 4.12 7.73 -25.93
N SER A 204 4.67 8.71 -25.22
CA SER A 204 5.70 9.63 -25.72
C SER A 204 7.12 9.05 -25.66
N GLY A 205 7.28 7.81 -25.17
CA GLY A 205 8.57 7.12 -25.08
C GLY A 205 9.42 7.49 -23.87
N GLU A 206 8.83 8.13 -22.85
CA GLU A 206 9.55 8.51 -21.64
C GLU A 206 9.96 7.31 -20.78
N THR A 207 11.07 7.45 -20.07
CA THR A 207 11.55 6.44 -19.11
C THR A 207 10.78 6.52 -17.80
N LEU A 208 10.76 5.42 -17.03
CA LEU A 208 10.15 5.45 -15.70
C LEU A 208 10.81 6.51 -14.81
N ASP A 209 12.12 6.73 -14.94
CA ASP A 209 12.85 7.74 -14.17
C ASP A 209 12.33 9.16 -14.45
N THR A 210 12.12 9.51 -15.72
CA THR A 210 11.49 10.80 -16.07
C THR A 210 10.08 10.91 -15.49
N ILE A 211 9.28 9.85 -15.63
CA ILE A 211 7.87 9.83 -15.22
C ILE A 211 7.72 10.03 -13.72
N ILE A 212 8.44 9.28 -12.87
CA ILE A 212 8.33 9.42 -11.41
C ILE A 212 8.75 10.82 -10.93
N HIS A 213 9.68 11.47 -11.64
CA HIS A 213 10.15 12.81 -11.27
C HIS A 213 9.30 13.94 -11.88
N THR A 214 8.40 13.65 -12.82
CA THR A 214 7.56 14.65 -13.50
C THR A 214 6.10 14.61 -13.06
N VAL A 215 5.49 13.42 -12.99
CA VAL A 215 4.06 13.25 -12.70
C VAL A 215 3.75 13.66 -11.27
N ARG A 216 2.73 14.51 -11.08
CA ARG A 216 2.35 15.03 -9.76
C ARG A 216 0.84 15.13 -9.60
N VAL A 217 0.40 15.04 -8.34
CA VAL A 217 -0.92 15.49 -7.90
C VAL A 217 -0.77 16.93 -7.40
N PRO A 218 -1.66 17.86 -7.77
CA PRO A 218 -1.60 19.22 -7.27
C PRO A 218 -1.65 19.30 -5.74
N GLN A 219 -0.82 20.17 -5.14
CA GLN A 219 -0.70 20.26 -3.68
C GLN A 219 -2.03 20.58 -2.98
N TYR A 220 -2.87 21.45 -3.56
CA TYR A 220 -4.16 21.80 -2.99
C TYR A 220 -5.14 20.61 -2.89
N ILE A 221 -4.95 19.56 -3.70
CA ILE A 221 -5.69 18.30 -3.55
C ILE A 221 -5.14 17.52 -2.35
N LEU A 222 -3.81 17.39 -2.25
CA LEU A 222 -3.14 16.67 -1.16
C LEU A 222 -3.31 17.31 0.22
N ASP A 223 -3.56 18.62 0.28
CA ASP A 223 -3.81 19.36 1.53
C ASP A 223 -5.18 19.04 2.14
N LYS A 224 -6.13 18.53 1.33
CA LYS A 224 -7.48 18.15 1.79
C LYS A 224 -7.36 17.04 2.85
N PRO A 225 -8.12 17.10 3.96
CA PRO A 225 -7.95 16.16 5.08
C PRO A 225 -8.02 14.68 4.70
N TYR A 226 -8.86 14.32 3.74
CA TYR A 226 -9.08 12.95 3.27
C TYR A 226 -8.17 12.53 2.10
N MET A 227 -7.30 13.42 1.61
CA MET A 227 -6.36 13.16 0.51
C MET A 227 -4.89 13.22 0.95
N ARG A 228 -4.62 13.44 2.24
CA ARG A 228 -3.24 13.52 2.74
C ARG A 228 -2.52 12.19 2.52
N PRO A 229 -1.26 12.21 2.04
CA PRO A 229 -0.48 11.00 1.77
C PRO A 229 0.15 10.44 3.07
N LEU A 230 -0.66 10.20 4.11
CA LEU A 230 -0.16 9.69 5.39
C LEU A 230 -0.08 8.16 5.40
N TYR A 231 -0.81 7.47 4.52
CA TYR A 231 -0.77 6.02 4.38
C TYR A 231 0.03 5.60 3.15
N ASP A 232 -0.54 5.75 1.95
CA ASP A 232 0.09 5.61 0.63
C ASP A 232 0.35 7.01 0.02
N GLU A 233 1.01 7.09 -1.14
CA GLU A 233 1.38 8.37 -1.76
C GLU A 233 1.42 8.35 -3.31
N PRO A 234 1.27 9.52 -3.98
CA PRO A 234 1.23 9.60 -5.43
C PRO A 234 2.40 8.94 -6.17
N GLU A 235 3.65 9.09 -5.70
CA GLU A 235 4.82 8.48 -6.36
C GLU A 235 4.68 6.95 -6.46
N PHE A 236 4.06 6.32 -5.45
CA PHE A 236 3.80 4.87 -5.46
C PHE A 236 2.70 4.49 -6.44
N VAL A 237 1.66 5.30 -6.55
CA VAL A 237 0.59 5.08 -7.55
C VAL A 237 1.15 5.17 -8.96
N VAL A 238 2.02 6.15 -9.24
CA VAL A 238 2.74 6.27 -10.53
C VAL A 238 3.51 5.00 -10.87
N ARG A 239 4.30 4.46 -9.92
CA ARG A 239 5.03 3.20 -10.11
C ARG A 239 4.11 2.01 -10.37
N ASN A 240 2.97 1.94 -9.69
CA ASN A 240 2.01 0.85 -9.87
C ASN A 240 1.26 0.95 -11.21
N ILE A 241 1.01 2.15 -11.72
CA ILE A 241 0.47 2.37 -13.08
C ILE A 241 1.50 1.93 -14.13
N TRP A 242 2.77 2.33 -13.97
CA TRP A 242 3.84 1.85 -14.85
C TRP A 242 3.92 0.32 -14.85
N ARG A 243 3.90 -0.31 -13.66
CA ARG A 243 3.90 -1.77 -13.55
C ARG A 243 2.74 -2.42 -14.31
N LEU A 244 1.55 -1.84 -14.25
CA LEU A 244 0.35 -2.36 -14.89
C LEU A 244 0.45 -2.35 -16.41
N TYR A 245 0.90 -1.23 -16.99
CA TYR A 245 0.85 -1.00 -18.44
C TYR A 245 2.21 -1.20 -19.14
N GLY A 246 3.32 -0.87 -18.47
CA GLY A 246 4.68 -0.87 -19.01
C GLY A 246 5.53 -2.06 -18.57
N GLY A 247 5.05 -2.88 -17.63
CA GLY A 247 5.80 -3.99 -17.06
C GLY A 247 6.81 -3.54 -16.00
N TRP A 248 7.84 -4.35 -15.76
CA TRP A 248 8.77 -4.13 -14.63
C TRP A 248 10.05 -3.37 -14.99
N TRP A 249 10.45 -3.36 -16.26
CA TRP A 249 11.69 -2.72 -16.70
C TRP A 249 11.50 -1.20 -16.74
N ASP A 250 12.53 -0.43 -16.41
CA ASP A 250 12.45 1.02 -16.18
C ASP A 250 13.03 1.89 -17.31
N GLY A 251 13.55 1.26 -18.37
CA GLY A 251 14.14 1.92 -19.54
C GLY A 251 15.67 1.94 -19.53
N ALA A 252 16.33 1.65 -18.41
CA ALA A 252 17.79 1.58 -18.37
C ALA A 252 18.31 0.19 -18.77
N ALA A 253 19.10 0.11 -19.85
CA ALA A 253 19.61 -1.18 -20.36
C ALA A 253 20.43 -1.95 -19.32
N SER A 254 21.23 -1.25 -18.50
CA SER A 254 22.04 -1.85 -17.42
C SER A 254 21.19 -2.51 -16.33
N ARG A 255 19.90 -2.16 -16.21
CA ARG A 255 18.96 -2.69 -15.22
C ARG A 255 18.08 -3.83 -15.74
N LEU A 256 18.21 -4.21 -17.02
CA LEU A 256 17.49 -5.37 -17.57
C LEU A 256 18.05 -6.70 -17.05
N LYS A 257 19.38 -6.79 -16.91
CA LYS A 257 20.12 -7.92 -16.34
C LYS A 257 21.29 -7.40 -15.51
N PRO A 258 21.02 -6.75 -14.36
CA PRO A 258 22.04 -6.04 -13.61
C PRO A 258 23.06 -7.01 -12.99
N ALA A 259 24.29 -6.54 -12.83
CA ALA A 259 25.25 -7.18 -11.95
C ALA A 259 24.76 -7.14 -10.48
N PRO A 260 25.23 -8.03 -9.59
CA PRO A 260 24.89 -7.95 -8.18
C PRO A 260 25.27 -6.60 -7.58
N ASP A 261 24.40 -6.03 -6.75
CA ASP A 261 24.59 -4.70 -6.15
C ASP A 261 25.94 -4.58 -5.41
N ALA A 262 26.36 -5.63 -4.70
CA ALA A 262 27.65 -5.66 -4.01
C ALA A 262 28.86 -5.57 -4.95
N GLN A 263 28.77 -6.10 -6.17
CA GLN A 263 29.86 -5.99 -7.15
C GLN A 263 29.95 -4.56 -7.70
N VAL A 264 28.80 -3.97 -8.06
CA VAL A 264 28.75 -2.56 -8.50
C VAL A 264 29.26 -1.64 -7.40
N ALA A 265 28.80 -1.83 -6.17
CA ALA A 265 29.23 -1.10 -4.99
C ALA A 265 30.76 -1.19 -4.75
N THR A 266 31.33 -2.39 -4.85
CA THR A 266 32.77 -2.60 -4.68
C THR A 266 33.58 -1.86 -5.75
N GLU A 267 33.15 -1.88 -7.01
CA GLU A 267 33.82 -1.13 -8.08
C GLU A 267 33.70 0.39 -7.89
N LEU A 268 32.52 0.88 -7.50
CA LEU A 268 32.32 2.30 -7.18
C LEU A 268 33.19 2.76 -6.00
N ALA A 269 33.32 1.91 -4.96
CA ALA A 269 34.19 2.19 -3.82
C ALA A 269 35.66 2.27 -4.26
N LYS A 270 36.14 1.33 -5.08
CA LYS A 270 37.51 1.38 -5.63
C LYS A 270 37.77 2.67 -6.42
N LEU A 271 36.84 3.05 -7.30
CA LEU A 271 36.94 4.29 -8.08
C LEU A 271 36.92 5.55 -7.21
N SER A 272 36.23 5.50 -6.08
CA SER A 272 36.07 6.62 -5.14
C SER A 272 37.16 6.64 -4.06
N GLY A 273 38.13 5.72 -4.10
CA GLY A 273 39.21 5.63 -3.11
C GLY A 273 38.82 4.96 -1.79
N GLY A 274 37.69 4.26 -1.73
CA GLY A 274 37.23 3.50 -0.56
C GLY A 274 35.72 3.60 -0.30
N ALA A 275 35.19 2.68 0.50
CA ALA A 275 33.77 2.69 0.91
C ALA A 275 33.49 3.81 1.92
N GLU A 276 34.49 4.18 2.71
CA GLU A 276 34.50 5.31 3.63
C GLU A 276 34.32 6.65 2.90
N ASN A 277 34.89 6.81 1.71
CA ASN A 277 34.72 8.03 0.91
C ASN A 277 33.29 8.15 0.36
N LEU A 278 32.69 7.03 -0.07
CA LEU A 278 31.27 6.99 -0.44
C LEU A 278 30.39 7.39 0.75
N MET A 279 30.67 6.84 1.94
CA MET A 279 29.91 7.17 3.15
C MET A 279 30.12 8.62 3.61
N ALA A 280 31.34 9.14 3.55
CA ALA A 280 31.64 10.54 3.87
C ALA A 280 30.83 11.47 2.95
N ARG A 281 30.82 11.20 1.64
CA ARG A 281 30.00 11.96 0.70
C ARG A 281 28.49 11.82 0.96
N ALA A 282 28.04 10.63 1.36
CA ALA A 282 26.64 10.42 1.74
C ALA A 282 26.23 11.30 2.94
N LEU A 283 27.10 11.43 3.95
CA LEU A 283 26.86 12.28 5.11
C LEU A 283 26.84 13.78 4.74
N GLU A 284 27.73 14.22 3.85
CA GLU A 284 27.73 15.59 3.32
C GLU A 284 26.42 15.90 2.57
N LEU A 285 25.97 14.99 1.71
CA LEU A 285 24.70 15.15 0.97
C LEU A 285 23.50 15.19 1.91
N MET A 286 23.47 14.34 2.94
CA MET A 286 22.45 14.39 3.99
C MET A 286 22.45 15.76 4.70
N ALA A 287 23.62 16.27 5.08
CA ALA A 287 23.75 17.58 5.72
C ALA A 287 23.34 18.73 4.79
N GLY A 288 23.59 18.59 3.48
CA GLY A 288 23.17 19.53 2.44
C GLY A 288 21.70 19.41 2.02
N GLY A 289 20.94 18.44 2.55
CA GLY A 289 19.52 18.25 2.28
C GLY A 289 19.18 17.30 1.12
N ASP A 290 20.16 16.81 0.35
CA ASP A 290 19.94 15.82 -0.71
C ASP A 290 19.93 14.39 -0.13
N ILE A 291 18.91 14.13 0.67
CA ILE A 291 18.78 12.88 1.42
C ILE A 291 18.52 11.67 0.51
N ARG A 292 17.91 11.86 -0.67
CA ARG A 292 17.65 10.77 -1.63
C ARG A 292 18.97 10.27 -2.20
N LEU A 293 19.85 11.17 -2.63
CA LEU A 293 21.17 10.79 -3.13
C LEU A 293 22.08 10.26 -2.01
N ALA A 294 21.98 10.82 -0.81
CA ALA A 294 22.68 10.30 0.37
C ALA A 294 22.36 8.82 0.63
N CYS A 295 21.08 8.41 0.53
CA CYS A 295 20.69 7.01 0.68
C CYS A 295 21.37 6.11 -0.34
N HIS A 296 21.44 6.52 -1.62
CA HIS A 296 22.11 5.73 -2.67
C HIS A 296 23.60 5.51 -2.36
N LEU A 297 24.32 6.57 -1.99
CA LEU A 297 25.75 6.43 -1.65
C LEU A 297 25.96 5.62 -0.37
N ALA A 298 25.07 5.75 0.61
CA ALA A 298 25.11 4.95 1.83
C ALA A 298 24.88 3.45 1.56
N ASP A 299 23.99 3.11 0.64
CA ASP A 299 23.78 1.72 0.18
C ASP A 299 25.04 1.16 -0.49
N PHE A 300 25.63 1.90 -1.43
CA PHE A 300 26.89 1.46 -2.07
C PHE A 300 28.01 1.27 -1.05
N ALA A 301 28.19 2.20 -0.11
CA ALA A 301 29.18 2.04 0.96
C ALA A 301 28.91 0.79 1.82
N GLY A 302 27.66 0.57 2.24
CA GLY A 302 27.27 -0.59 3.05
C GLY A 302 27.45 -1.92 2.31
N TRP A 303 27.14 -1.97 1.02
CA TRP A 303 27.33 -3.19 0.21
C TRP A 303 28.80 -3.47 -0.10
N ALA A 304 29.64 -2.42 -0.26
CA ALA A 304 31.08 -2.57 -0.45
C ALA A 304 31.81 -3.01 0.82
N ALA A 305 31.29 -2.66 2.00
CA ALA A 305 31.89 -2.96 3.30
C ALA A 305 30.86 -3.59 4.28
N PRO A 306 30.35 -4.80 4.00
CA PRO A 306 29.16 -5.36 4.65
C PRO A 306 29.33 -5.75 6.13
N GLN A 307 30.55 -5.69 6.66
CA GLN A 307 30.86 -5.97 8.07
C GLN A 307 31.46 -4.75 8.79
N ASP A 308 31.54 -3.60 8.13
CA ASP A 308 32.07 -2.39 8.72
C ASP A 308 31.01 -1.72 9.61
N ALA A 309 31.23 -1.82 10.93
CA ALA A 309 30.32 -1.29 11.93
C ALA A 309 30.14 0.24 11.83
N ALA A 310 31.17 0.99 11.47
CA ALA A 310 31.11 2.45 11.39
C ALA A 310 30.29 2.90 10.16
N ILE A 311 30.49 2.26 9.01
CA ILE A 311 29.70 2.49 7.80
C ILE A 311 28.22 2.17 8.08
N HIS A 312 27.93 1.04 8.72
CA HIS A 312 26.56 0.69 9.04
C HIS A 312 25.92 1.61 10.09
N ALA A 313 26.67 2.12 11.08
CA ALA A 313 26.17 3.14 12.00
C ALA A 313 25.78 4.43 11.27
N ASN A 314 26.58 4.87 10.30
CA ASN A 314 26.29 6.04 9.48
C ASN A 314 25.11 5.81 8.52
N ARG A 315 25.04 4.65 7.85
CA ARG A 315 23.89 4.27 7.01
C ARG A 315 22.59 4.27 7.83
N ALA A 316 22.62 3.74 9.05
CA ALA A 316 21.46 3.77 9.94
C ALA A 316 21.02 5.19 10.28
N THR A 317 21.97 6.11 10.51
CA THR A 317 21.69 7.53 10.76
C THR A 317 21.02 8.19 9.55
N ILE A 318 21.55 7.96 8.34
CA ILE A 318 21.00 8.50 7.10
C ILE A 318 19.56 8.02 6.88
N TYR A 319 19.27 6.72 7.06
CA TYR A 319 17.91 6.22 6.89
C TYR A 319 16.94 6.68 7.99
N GLU A 320 17.41 6.91 9.22
CA GLU A 320 16.57 7.52 10.27
C GLU A 320 16.24 8.97 9.91
N GLN A 321 17.17 9.72 9.32
CA GLN A 321 16.90 11.06 8.82
C GLN A 321 15.95 11.04 7.61
N ARG A 322 16.16 10.12 6.66
CA ARG A 322 15.25 9.88 5.53
C ARG A 322 13.83 9.62 6.02
N ARG A 323 13.66 8.73 6.99
CA ARG A 323 12.37 8.41 7.61
C ARG A 323 11.65 9.64 8.17
N LYS A 324 12.39 10.54 8.85
CA LYS A 324 11.81 11.77 9.45
C LYS A 324 11.31 12.76 8.41
N ALA A 325 11.90 12.77 7.22
CA ALA A 325 11.50 13.66 6.13
C ALA A 325 10.25 13.19 5.38
N GLU A 326 9.78 11.96 5.63
CA GLU A 326 8.63 11.39 4.94
C GLU A 326 7.32 11.62 5.69
N LEU A 327 6.23 11.65 4.93
CA LEU A 327 4.87 11.68 5.49
C LEU A 327 4.28 10.28 5.58
N SER A 328 4.34 9.53 4.47
CA SER A 328 3.62 8.27 4.31
C SER A 328 4.13 7.18 5.25
N LEU A 329 3.19 6.40 5.77
CA LEU A 329 3.47 5.28 6.64
C LEU A 329 4.31 4.21 5.92
N MET A 330 4.05 4.01 4.62
CA MET A 330 4.77 3.04 3.79
C MET A 330 6.25 3.40 3.69
N SER A 331 6.58 4.65 3.35
CA SER A 331 7.95 5.14 3.27
C SER A 331 8.65 5.05 4.63
N LYS A 332 7.99 5.51 5.69
CA LYS A 332 8.54 5.48 7.05
C LYS A 332 8.93 4.07 7.49
N GLY A 333 8.06 3.09 7.25
CA GLY A 333 8.32 1.70 7.61
C GLY A 333 9.56 1.14 6.89
N ILE A 334 9.62 1.31 5.57
CA ILE A 334 10.74 0.81 4.75
C ILE A 334 12.07 1.43 5.19
N PHE A 335 12.13 2.75 5.35
CA PHE A 335 13.35 3.43 5.78
C PHE A 335 13.75 3.06 7.21
N LYS A 336 12.78 2.86 8.11
CA LYS A 336 13.08 2.32 9.45
C LYS A 336 13.66 0.91 9.39
N GLY A 337 13.13 0.07 8.51
CA GLY A 337 13.66 -1.27 8.25
C GLY A 337 15.13 -1.24 7.85
N ALA A 338 15.47 -0.44 6.84
CA ALA A 338 16.86 -0.26 6.39
C ALA A 338 17.79 0.23 7.51
N ALA A 339 17.32 1.18 8.34
CA ALA A 339 18.08 1.66 9.50
C ALA A 339 18.32 0.54 10.54
N ARG A 340 17.28 -0.27 10.86
CA ARG A 340 17.39 -1.39 11.81
C ARG A 340 18.36 -2.48 11.34
N GLU A 341 18.31 -2.82 10.05
CA GLU A 341 19.22 -3.81 9.45
C GLU A 341 20.68 -3.38 9.61
N SER A 342 21.00 -2.10 9.42
CA SER A 342 22.36 -1.59 9.64
C SER A 342 22.74 -1.47 11.12
N LYS A 343 21.83 -1.06 12.01
CA LYS A 343 22.11 -1.05 13.46
C LYS A 343 22.51 -2.43 13.97
N ALA A 344 21.80 -3.47 13.53
CA ALA A 344 22.11 -4.85 13.92
C ALA A 344 23.52 -5.32 13.46
N ILE A 345 24.13 -4.69 12.46
CA ILE A 345 25.52 -4.96 12.06
C ILE A 345 26.48 -4.11 12.89
N ALA A 346 26.16 -2.84 13.12
CA ALA A 346 26.96 -1.93 13.94
C ALA A 346 27.11 -2.41 15.41
N GLU A 347 26.08 -3.05 15.95
CA GLU A 347 26.00 -3.54 17.34
C GLU A 347 26.60 -4.95 17.57
N LYS A 348 27.08 -5.63 16.52
CA LYS A 348 27.65 -7.00 16.61
C LYS A 348 29.11 -7.06 17.10
N LYS A 349 29.66 -5.95 17.59
CA LYS A 349 30.99 -5.85 18.21
C LYS A 349 30.82 -5.50 19.68
#